data_AF-A0A1G2BV37-F1
#
_entry.id   AF-A0A1G2BV37-F1
#
_cell.length_a   1.000
_cell.length_b   1.000
_cell.length_c   1.000
_cell.angle_alpha   90.00
_cell.angle_beta   90.00
_cell.angle_gamma   90.00
#
_symmetry.space_group_name_H-M   'P 1'
#
loop_
_entity.id
_entity.type
_entity.pdbx_description
1 polymer ?
#
loop_
_entity_poly.entity_id
_entity_poly.type
_entity_poly.pdbx_seq_one_letter_code
_entity_poly.pdbx_strand_id
1 'polypeptide(L)' 'MKMPSVTIVDNNHIRGVLAPADAISKKLLEDMVDFFELSSPASSQEAAELIDEADEEQSWMPLNKVRELSEQSE' A
#
# COMPACT_ATOMS: atom_id res chain seq x y z
N MET A 1 -9.64 2.34 -22.12
CA MET A 1 -9.25 2.76 -20.75
C MET A 1 -9.49 1.57 -19.83
N LYS A 2 -8.45 1.07 -19.13
CA LYS A 2 -8.68 0.14 -18.01
C LYS A 2 -9.31 0.97 -16.89
N MET A 3 -10.52 0.61 -16.47
CA MET A 3 -11.11 1.22 -15.27
C MET A 3 -10.20 0.91 -14.08
N PRO A 4 -9.90 1.90 -13.22
CA PRO A 4 -9.12 1.63 -12.01
C PRO A 4 -9.87 0.59 -11.17
N SER A 5 -9.18 -0.46 -10.72
CA SER A 5 -9.75 -1.55 -9.93
C SER A 5 -10.14 -1.12 -8.51
N VAL A 6 -9.85 0.12 -8.14
CA VAL A 6 -10.07 0.69 -6.80
C VAL A 6 -10.48 2.14 -6.93
N THR A 7 -11.45 2.57 -6.13
CA THR A 7 -11.86 3.97 -5.95
C THR A 7 -11.72 4.35 -4.49
N ILE A 8 -11.01 5.44 -4.21
CA ILE A 8 -10.91 6.02 -2.86
C ILE A 8 -12.04 7.04 -2.69
N VAL A 9 -12.84 6.89 -1.64
CA VAL A 9 -13.85 7.86 -1.21
C VAL A 9 -13.26 8.64 -0.05
N ASP A 10 -13.11 9.94 -0.20
CA ASP A 10 -12.68 10.84 0.88
C ASP A 10 -13.56 12.08 0.83
N ASN A 11 -14.52 12.14 1.74
CA ASN A 11 -15.36 13.31 1.94
C ASN A 11 -15.46 13.63 3.45
N ASN A 12 -15.95 14.82 3.78
CA ASN A 12 -16.07 15.30 5.17
C ASN A 12 -16.95 14.42 6.11
N HIS A 13 -17.53 13.34 5.62
CA HIS A 13 -18.40 12.42 6.37
C HIS A 13 -17.93 10.96 6.32
N ILE A 14 -17.27 10.53 5.24
CA ILE A 14 -16.87 9.14 4.98
C ILE A 14 -15.52 9.14 4.27
N ARG A 15 -14.58 8.37 4.82
CA ARG A 15 -13.33 7.98 4.17
C ARG A 15 -13.32 6.46 4.01
N GLY A 16 -12.97 5.94 2.83
CA GLY A 16 -13.00 4.50 2.57
C GLY A 16 -12.59 4.12 1.15
N VAL A 17 -12.62 2.82 0.88
CA VAL A 17 -12.17 2.23 -0.39
C VAL A 17 -13.29 1.38 -1.00
N LEU A 18 -13.57 1.59 -2.28
CA LEU A 18 -14.48 0.78 -3.08
C LEU A 18 -13.67 -0.02 -4.10
N ALA A 19 -13.87 -1.35 -4.12
CA ALA A 19 -13.25 -2.24 -5.10
C ALA A 19 -14.24 -3.32 -5.54
N PRO A 20 -14.14 -3.82 -6.79
CA PRO A 20 -14.87 -5.02 -7.21
C PRO A 20 -14.52 -6.21 -6.32
N ALA A 21 -15.53 -6.95 -5.87
CA ALA A 21 -15.37 -8.05 -4.94
C ALA A 21 -14.50 -9.21 -5.49
N ASP A 22 -14.38 -9.30 -6.81
CA ASP A 22 -13.53 -10.25 -7.53
C ASP A 22 -12.08 -9.76 -7.72
N ALA A 23 -11.84 -8.45 -7.59
CA ALA A 23 -10.53 -7.85 -7.78
C ALA A 23 -9.70 -7.81 -6.49
N ILE A 24 -10.34 -7.65 -5.33
CA ILE A 24 -9.68 -7.45 -4.03
C ILE A 24 -10.41 -8.25 -2.95
N SER A 25 -9.64 -9.05 -2.20
CA SER A 25 -10.19 -9.78 -1.05
C SER A 25 -10.63 -8.81 0.06
N LYS A 26 -11.66 -9.19 0.83
CA LYS A 26 -12.12 -8.39 1.99
C LYS A 26 -10.97 -8.02 2.93
N LYS A 27 -10.07 -8.97 3.21
CA LYS A 27 -8.92 -8.75 4.07
C LYS A 27 -8.00 -7.65 3.53
N LEU A 28 -7.65 -7.70 2.25
CA LEU A 28 -6.82 -6.68 1.62
C LEU A 28 -7.51 -5.30 1.64
N LEU A 29 -8.84 -5.25 1.48
CA LEU A 29 -9.59 -4.01 1.60
C LEU A 29 -9.54 -3.43 3.03
N GLU A 30 -9.65 -4.29 4.06
CA GLU A 30 -9.50 -3.90 5.47
C GLU A 30 -8.09 -3.38 5.75
N ASP A 31 -7.05 -4.12 5.32
CA ASP A 31 -5.65 -3.72 5.48
C ASP A 31 -5.36 -2.35 4.81
N MET A 32 -6.00 -2.05 3.67
CA MET A 32 -5.88 -0.75 2.99
C MET A 32 -6.55 0.39 3.77
N VAL A 33 -7.74 0.15 4.34
CA VAL A 33 -8.43 1.16 5.16
C VAL A 33 -7.61 1.47 6.41
N ASP A 34 -7.13 0.44 7.10
CA ASP A 34 -6.28 0.59 8.28
C ASP A 34 -5.01 1.40 7.96
N PHE A 35 -4.36 1.10 6.83
CA PHE A 35 -3.21 1.87 6.37
C PHE A 35 -3.56 3.35 6.16
N PHE A 36 -4.69 3.66 5.51
CA PHE A 36 -5.11 5.05 5.28
C PHE A 36 -5.50 5.79 6.56
N GLU A 37 -6.13 5.12 7.52
CA GLU A 37 -6.49 5.71 8.82
C GLU A 37 -5.27 6.00 9.69
N LEU A 38 -4.27 5.12 9.65
CA LEU A 38 -3.02 5.29 10.40
C LEU A 38 -2.06 6.26 9.71
N SER A 39 -2.23 6.51 8.40
CA SER A 39 -1.41 7.45 7.65
C SER A 39 -1.79 8.90 7.94
N SER A 40 -0.81 9.68 8.42
CA SER A 40 -0.92 11.14 8.39
C SER A 40 -0.54 11.68 7.00
N PRO A 41 -0.92 12.92 6.64
CA PRO A 41 -0.45 13.54 5.40
C PRO A 41 1.09 13.56 5.29
N ALA A 42 1.77 13.77 6.42
CA ALA A 42 3.24 13.74 6.49
C ALA A 42 3.78 12.33 6.18
N SER A 43 3.18 11.30 6.76
CA SER A 43 3.57 9.90 6.52
C SER A 43 3.31 9.47 5.07
N SER A 44 2.27 10.00 4.44
CA SER A 44 1.97 9.73 3.03
C SER A 44 3.02 10.37 2.11
N GLN A 45 3.47 11.58 2.44
CA GLN A 45 4.52 12.27 1.69
C GLN A 45 5.87 11.58 1.86
N GLU A 46 6.24 11.21 3.09
CA GLU A 46 7.45 10.44 3.38
C GLU A 46 7.44 9.09 2.65
N ALA A 47 6.31 8.38 2.65
CA ALA A 47 6.18 7.13 1.91
C ALA A 47 6.35 7.30 0.39
N ALA A 48 5.86 8.40 -0.18
CA ALA A 48 6.06 8.71 -1.60
C ALA A 48 7.54 8.99 -1.91
N GLU A 49 8.21 9.79 -1.08
CA GLU A 49 9.64 10.09 -1.20
C GLU A 49 10.49 8.81 -1.15
N LEU A 50 10.19 7.91 -0.21
CA LEU A 50 10.89 6.61 -0.08
C LEU A 50 10.63 5.67 -1.26
N ILE A 51 9.43 5.68 -1.85
CA ILE A 51 9.10 4.88 -3.04
C ILE A 51 9.88 5.41 -4.24
N ASP A 52 9.88 6.73 -4.45
CA ASP A 52 10.59 7.36 -5.57
C ASP A 52 12.10 7.11 -5.48
N GLU A 53 12.69 7.26 -4.29
CA GLU A 53 14.10 6.93 -4.04
C GLU A 53 14.41 5.45 -4.32
N ALA A 54 13.56 4.54 -3.85
CA ALA A 54 13.76 3.10 -4.08
C ALA A 54 13.61 2.69 -5.56
N ASP A 55 12.73 3.36 -6.31
CA ASP A 55 12.59 3.20 -7.75
C ASP A 55 13.82 3.71 -8.51
N GLU A 56 14.33 4.89 -8.14
CA GLU A 56 15.55 5.48 -8.74
C GLU A 56 16.79 4.61 -8.48
N GLU A 57 16.94 4.11 -7.27
CA GLU A 57 18.07 3.26 -6.87
C GLU A 57 17.92 1.79 -7.29
N GLN A 58 16.73 1.40 -7.79
CA GLN A 58 16.36 0.01 -8.05
C GLN A 58 16.57 -0.90 -6.83
N SER A 59 16.32 -0.37 -5.63
CA SER A 59 16.66 -1.02 -4.35
C SER A 59 15.56 -1.94 -3.82
N TRP A 60 14.48 -2.13 -4.58
CA TRP A 60 13.38 -3.03 -4.23
C TRP A 60 13.86 -4.45 -3.97
N MET A 61 13.61 -4.94 -2.76
CA MET A 61 13.90 -6.31 -2.40
C MET A 61 12.65 -7.19 -2.54
N PRO A 62 12.69 -8.24 -3.36
CA PRO A 62 11.62 -9.23 -3.42
C PRO A 62 11.37 -9.87 -2.05
N LEU A 63 10.11 -10.11 -1.70
CA LEU A 63 9.73 -10.64 -0.39
C LEU A 63 10.42 -11.98 -0.04
N ASN A 64 10.64 -12.85 -1.02
CA ASN A 64 11.37 -14.10 -0.82
C ASN A 64 12.82 -13.85 -0.40
N LYS A 65 13.46 -12.82 -0.94
CA LYS A 65 14.84 -12.44 -0.59
C LYS A 65 14.92 -11.88 0.83
N VAL A 66 13.92 -11.08 1.24
CA VAL A 66 13.81 -10.59 2.63
C VAL A 66 13.71 -11.77 3.61
N ARG A 67 12.89 -12.78 3.29
CA ARG A 67 12.74 -13.98 4.13
C ARG A 67 14.04 -14.76 4.27
N GLU A 68 14.74 -15.01 3.16
CA GLU A 68 16.04 -15.69 3.18
C GLU A 68 17.06 -14.97 4.08
N LEU A 69 17.11 -13.64 4.05
CA LEU A 69 18.02 -12.85 4.89
C LEU A 69 17.63 -12.89 6.37
N SER A 70 16.33 -12.92 6.67
CA SER A 70 15.86 -13.04 8.06
C SER A 70 16.18 -14.40 8.67
N GLU A 71 16.07 -15.48 7.89
CA GLU A 71 16.36 -16.86 8.32
C GLU A 71 17.87 -17.14 8.42
N GLN A 72 18.72 -16.40 7.71
CA GLN A 72 20.19 -16.50 7.79
C GLN A 72 20.80 -15.71 8.94
N SER A 73 20.01 -14.86 9.61
CA SER A 73 20.46 -14.01 10.72
C SER A 73 20.21 -14.64 12.10
N GLU A 74 19.68 -15.87 12.14
CA GLU A 74 19.54 -16.74 13.32
C GLU A 74 20.66 -17.80 13.40
#